data_AF-A0A661X3N7-F1
#
_entry.id   AF-A0A661X3N7-F1
#
_cell.length_a   1.000
_cell.length_b   1.000
_cell.length_c   1.000
_cell.angle_alpha   90.00
_cell.angle_beta   90.00
_cell.angle_gamma   90.00
#
_symmetry.space_group_name_H-M   'P 1'
#
loop_
_entity.id
_entity.type
_entity.pdbx_description
1 polymer ?
#
loop_
_entity_poly.entity_id
_entity_poly.type
_entity_poly.pdbx_seq_one_letter_code
_entity_poly.pdbx_strand_id
1 'polypeptide(L)'
;MNPYTIKPLGNGKFDIFLEGECIKRNFDPKKDFIMEILKQTVGLKGDYREIKDGARRSLESLSEEYDIICIEGSGPARLFGFGPFSELLEIANMETAKIADAPILFVTDNLDSIPGTLSYLEEEERKRVKGVILNKFRTDELLCMGIEEKYIKFGIKRLISVYQKKIGKDILGVIPYLLELAKLPDLDPLIPSPKIPLNIWEKQ
;
A
#
# COMPACT_ATOMS: atom_id res chain seq x y z
N MET A 1 -2.30 13.22 3.03
CA MET A 1 -1.59 12.86 1.77
C MET A 1 -0.44 11.94 2.13
N ASN A 2 -0.11 10.92 1.32
CA ASN A 2 1.01 10.03 1.64
C ASN A 2 2.31 10.88 1.74
N PRO A 3 3.04 10.81 2.86
CA PRO A 3 4.29 11.56 3.05
C PRO A 3 5.28 11.41 1.90
N TYR A 4 5.32 10.24 1.26
CA TYR A 4 6.22 9.96 0.16
C TYR A 4 5.48 9.17 -0.93
N THR A 5 5.31 9.79 -2.09
CA THR A 5 4.58 9.21 -3.23
C THR A 5 5.48 9.07 -4.44
N ILE A 6 5.41 7.91 -5.10
CA ILE A 6 6.13 7.62 -6.33
C ILE A 6 5.13 7.44 -7.45
N LYS A 7 5.15 8.34 -8.44
CA LYS A 7 4.24 8.28 -9.58
C LYS A 7 4.98 7.79 -10.83
N PRO A 8 4.64 6.63 -11.40
CA PRO A 8 5.25 6.17 -12.64
C PRO A 8 4.85 7.07 -13.82
N LEU A 9 5.85 7.44 -14.64
CA LEU A 9 5.64 8.21 -15.88
C LEU A 9 5.69 7.34 -17.15
N GLY A 10 6.01 6.05 -16.99
CA GLY A 10 6.39 5.17 -18.10
C GLY A 10 7.88 5.27 -18.45
N ASN A 11 8.34 4.40 -19.34
CA ASN A 11 9.75 4.32 -19.79
C ASN A 11 10.77 4.14 -18.65
N GLY A 12 10.35 3.57 -17.51
CA GLY A 12 11.19 3.37 -16.33
C GLY A 12 11.48 4.63 -15.51
N LYS A 13 10.72 5.72 -15.73
CA LYS A 13 10.87 6.98 -15.00
C LYS A 13 9.72 7.25 -14.03
N PHE A 14 10.00 8.09 -13.04
CA PHE A 14 9.05 8.43 -11.97
C PHE A 14 9.09 9.91 -11.62
N ASP A 15 7.97 10.45 -11.15
CA ASP A 15 7.96 11.65 -10.32
C ASP A 15 7.93 11.23 -8.85
N ILE A 16 8.76 11.88 -8.03
CA ILE A 16 8.84 11.63 -6.59
C ILE A 16 8.29 12.85 -5.87
N PHE A 17 7.34 12.61 -4.98
CA PHE A 17 6.73 13.62 -4.13
C PHE A 17 7.07 13.34 -2.67
N LEU A 18 7.44 14.40 -1.94
CA LEU A 18 7.69 14.38 -0.50
C LEU A 18 6.88 15.51 0.12
N GLU A 19 6.09 15.21 1.15
CA GLU A 19 5.25 16.21 1.84
C GLU A 19 4.29 16.96 0.89
N GLY A 20 3.90 16.31 -0.23
CA GLY A 20 3.05 16.91 -1.27
C GLY A 20 3.78 17.71 -2.34
N GLU A 21 5.07 17.98 -2.17
CA GLU A 21 5.88 18.69 -3.15
C GLU A 21 6.63 17.73 -4.07
N CYS A 22 6.69 18.06 -5.36
CA CYS A 22 7.44 17.27 -6.34
C CYS A 22 8.94 17.56 -6.21
N ILE A 23 9.67 16.72 -5.48
CA ILE A 23 11.10 16.90 -5.21
C ILE A 23 12.00 16.38 -6.33
N LYS A 24 11.54 15.40 -7.13
CA LYS A 24 12.25 14.93 -8.32
C LYS A 24 11.28 14.69 -9.46
N ARG A 25 11.54 15.31 -10.62
CA ARG A 25 10.78 15.07 -11.85
C ARG A 25 11.56 14.18 -12.81
N ASN A 26 10.86 13.28 -13.51
CA ASN A 26 11.48 12.38 -14.50
C ASN A 26 12.68 11.58 -13.96
N PHE A 27 12.63 11.20 -12.68
CA PHE A 27 13.64 10.42 -11.98
C PHE A 27 13.87 9.08 -12.69
N ASP A 28 15.13 8.74 -12.95
CA ASP A 28 15.55 7.50 -13.61
C ASP A 28 16.36 6.65 -12.60
N PRO A 29 15.74 5.64 -11.96
CA PRO A 29 16.39 4.86 -10.92
C PRO A 29 17.68 4.18 -11.38
N LYS A 30 17.83 3.89 -12.68
CA LYS A 30 19.04 3.23 -13.21
C LYS A 30 20.24 4.17 -13.20
N LYS A 31 20.02 5.43 -13.61
CA LYS A 31 21.07 6.45 -13.65
C LYS A 31 21.46 6.89 -12.25
N ASP A 32 20.47 7.08 -11.39
CA ASP A 32 20.72 7.49 -10.02
C ASP A 32 21.36 6.36 -9.21
N PHE A 33 21.02 5.08 -9.42
CA PHE A 33 21.73 3.97 -8.76
C PHE A 33 23.21 3.89 -9.13
N ILE A 34 23.57 4.12 -10.39
CA ILE A 34 24.98 4.22 -10.80
C ILE A 34 25.66 5.38 -10.06
N MET A 35 24.98 6.52 -9.94
CA MET A 35 25.48 7.66 -9.17
C MET A 35 25.54 7.42 -7.66
N GLU A 36 24.62 6.63 -7.10
CA GLU A 36 24.56 6.25 -5.68
C GLU A 36 25.71 5.30 -5.34
N ILE A 37 26.01 4.31 -6.20
CA ILE A 37 27.19 3.45 -6.08
C ILE A 37 28.47 4.30 -6.10
N LEU A 38 28.56 5.25 -7.03
CA LEU A 38 29.68 6.19 -7.09
C LEU A 38 29.76 7.06 -5.82
N LYS A 39 28.64 7.60 -5.33
CA LYS A 39 28.58 8.39 -4.08
C LYS A 39 28.90 7.58 -2.84
N GLN A 40 28.52 6.31 -2.75
CA GLN A 40 28.87 5.41 -1.64
C GLN A 40 30.36 5.06 -1.66
N THR A 41 30.93 4.86 -2.86
CA THR A 41 32.38 4.70 -3.05
C THR A 41 33.15 5.95 -2.61
N VAL A 42 32.49 7.13 -2.64
CA VAL A 42 33.07 8.45 -2.31
C VAL A 42 32.48 9.05 -1.00
N GLY A 43 31.70 8.28 -0.22
CA GLY A 43 31.28 8.62 1.16
C GLY A 43 30.11 9.59 1.38
N LEU A 44 29.16 9.77 0.46
CA LEU A 44 28.04 10.74 0.60
C LEU A 44 26.68 10.04 0.87
N LYS A 45 26.10 10.19 2.09
CA LYS A 45 24.84 9.55 2.56
C LYS A 45 23.69 10.56 2.87
N GLY A 46 23.38 11.50 1.98
CA GLY A 46 22.43 12.60 2.25
C GLY A 46 20.93 12.26 2.09
N ASP A 47 20.56 11.70 0.94
CA ASP A 47 19.18 11.80 0.41
C ASP A 47 18.14 10.95 1.16
N TYR A 48 18.51 9.77 1.67
CA TYR A 48 17.55 8.84 2.28
C TYR A 48 17.07 9.27 3.67
N ARG A 49 17.91 9.98 4.42
CA ARG A 49 17.57 10.49 5.76
C ARG A 49 16.53 11.59 5.68
N GLU A 50 16.68 12.49 4.71
CA GLU A 50 15.76 13.59 4.47
C GLU A 50 14.35 13.11 4.13
N ILE A 51 14.23 12.06 3.31
CA ILE A 51 12.94 11.44 2.97
C ILE A 51 12.27 10.85 4.22
N LYS A 52 13.03 10.11 5.04
CA LYS A 52 12.50 9.55 6.30
C LYS A 52 12.06 10.64 7.28
N ASP A 53 12.82 11.73 7.35
CA ASP A 53 12.50 12.86 8.23
C ASP A 53 11.27 13.62 7.74
N GLY A 54 11.09 13.80 6.43
CA GLY A 54 9.86 14.35 5.85
C GLY A 54 8.65 13.46 6.08
N ALA A 55 8.81 12.14 5.98
CA ALA A 55 7.74 11.21 6.32
C ALA A 55 7.32 11.29 7.79
N ARG A 56 8.29 11.41 8.70
CA ARG A 56 8.01 11.61 10.13
C ARG A 56 7.25 12.91 10.38
N ARG A 57 7.70 14.04 9.82
CA ARG A 57 7.04 15.35 9.99
C ARG A 57 5.59 15.34 9.51
N SER A 58 5.35 14.76 8.34
CA SER A 58 3.98 14.62 7.81
C SER A 58 3.09 13.77 8.72
N LEU A 59 3.60 12.64 9.23
CA LEU A 59 2.84 11.78 10.12
C LEU A 59 2.57 12.45 11.47
N GLU A 60 3.55 13.17 12.04
CA GLU A 60 3.41 13.95 13.27
C GLU A 60 2.31 15.01 13.09
N SER A 61 2.38 15.83 12.04
CA SER A 61 1.36 16.84 11.74
C SER A 61 -0.03 16.24 11.56
N LEU A 62 -0.15 15.14 10.80
CA LEU A 62 -1.45 14.46 10.64
C LEU A 62 -1.97 13.88 11.97
N SER A 63 -1.09 13.42 12.86
CA SER A 63 -1.49 12.85 14.15
C SER A 63 -2.01 13.88 15.15
N GLU A 64 -1.63 15.16 14.98
CA GLU A 64 -2.18 16.27 15.76
C GLU A 64 -3.63 16.60 15.34
N GLU A 65 -3.98 16.38 14.07
CA GLU A 65 -5.27 16.75 13.50
C GLU A 65 -6.28 15.58 13.48
N TYR A 66 -5.83 14.36 13.19
CA TYR A 66 -6.68 13.21 12.90
C TYR A 66 -6.48 12.08 13.89
N ASP A 67 -7.59 11.46 14.33
CA ASP A 67 -7.54 10.31 15.26
C ASP A 67 -7.15 9.00 14.55
N ILE A 68 -7.41 8.92 13.25
CA ILE A 68 -7.13 7.76 12.40
C ILE A 68 -6.41 8.23 11.14
N ILE A 69 -5.26 7.63 10.87
CA ILE A 69 -4.46 7.89 9.67
C ILE A 69 -4.38 6.60 8.86
N CYS A 70 -4.83 6.66 7.61
CA CYS A 70 -4.65 5.58 6.64
C CYS A 70 -3.46 5.90 5.73
N ILE A 71 -2.46 5.01 5.72
CA ILE A 71 -1.26 5.15 4.88
C ILE A 71 -1.41 4.20 3.69
N GLU A 72 -1.66 4.77 2.51
CA GLU A 72 -1.69 4.00 1.27
C GLU A 72 -0.28 3.79 0.73
N GLY A 73 0.10 2.54 0.48
CA GLY A 73 1.37 2.21 -0.16
C GLY A 73 1.40 2.60 -1.65
N SER A 74 2.59 2.56 -2.24
CA SER A 74 2.77 2.81 -3.68
C SER A 74 3.18 1.53 -4.39
N GLY A 75 2.29 0.99 -5.22
CA GLY A 75 2.55 -0.21 -6.01
C GLY A 75 2.61 -1.50 -5.16
N PRO A 76 3.41 -2.51 -5.56
CA PRO A 76 3.47 -3.78 -4.84
C PRO A 76 4.14 -3.62 -3.47
N ALA A 77 3.66 -4.37 -2.47
CA ALA A 77 4.21 -4.33 -1.10
C ALA A 77 5.73 -4.57 -1.06
N ARG A 78 6.25 -5.45 -1.94
CA ARG A 78 7.69 -5.61 -2.19
C ARG A 78 7.96 -6.06 -3.62
N LEU A 79 8.99 -5.50 -4.23
CA LEU A 79 9.44 -5.85 -5.58
C LEU A 79 10.79 -6.61 -5.52
N PHE A 80 10.75 -7.90 -5.21
CA PHE A 80 11.97 -8.68 -4.99
C PHE A 80 12.79 -8.86 -6.28
N GLY A 81 14.09 -8.59 -6.22
CA GLY A 81 15.04 -8.90 -7.31
C GLY A 81 15.19 -7.81 -8.38
N PHE A 82 14.60 -6.62 -8.19
CA PHE A 82 14.64 -5.53 -9.18
C PHE A 82 15.63 -4.40 -8.82
N GLY A 83 16.57 -4.68 -7.91
CA GLY A 83 17.64 -3.75 -7.52
C GLY A 83 17.09 -2.40 -7.04
N PRO A 84 17.52 -1.26 -7.62
CA PRO A 84 17.15 0.08 -7.14
C PRO A 84 15.65 0.39 -7.19
N PHE A 85 14.90 -0.26 -8.07
CA PHE A 85 13.45 -0.09 -8.12
C PHE A 85 12.76 -0.67 -6.87
N SER A 86 13.37 -1.67 -6.24
CA SER A 86 12.87 -2.27 -4.99
C SER A 86 12.98 -1.28 -3.83
N GLU A 87 14.17 -0.67 -3.67
CA GLU A 87 14.45 0.31 -2.60
C GLU A 87 13.56 1.55 -2.70
N LEU A 88 13.31 2.00 -3.93
CA LEU A 88 12.42 3.14 -4.19
C LEU A 88 11.02 2.90 -3.60
N LEU A 89 10.42 1.74 -3.88
CA LEU A 89 9.08 1.39 -3.42
C LEU A 89 9.02 1.07 -1.92
N GLU A 90 10.11 0.57 -1.33
CA GLU A 90 10.14 0.21 0.10
C GLU A 90 9.89 1.41 1.03
N ILE A 91 10.30 2.61 0.62
CA ILE A 91 10.06 3.84 1.39
C ILE A 91 8.55 4.10 1.54
N ALA A 92 7.82 4.10 0.43
CA ALA A 92 6.38 4.36 0.41
C ALA A 92 5.56 3.26 1.12
N ASN A 93 6.15 2.08 1.32
CA ASN A 93 5.48 0.90 1.87
C ASN A 93 5.97 0.58 3.29
N MET A 94 6.93 -0.35 3.41
CA MET A 94 7.35 -0.93 4.70
C MET A 94 8.06 0.08 5.60
N GLU A 95 8.87 0.98 5.06
CA GLU A 95 9.61 1.95 5.88
C GLU A 95 8.68 3.01 6.46
N THR A 96 7.71 3.51 5.70
CA THR A 96 6.69 4.43 6.24
C THR A 96 5.86 3.74 7.34
N ALA A 97 5.48 2.47 7.15
CA ALA A 97 4.81 1.70 8.20
C ALA A 97 5.67 1.51 9.46
N LYS A 98 6.99 1.34 9.31
CA LYS A 98 7.93 1.28 10.45
C LYS A 98 8.04 2.63 11.17
N ILE A 99 8.13 3.74 10.42
CA ILE A 99 8.20 5.10 10.98
C ILE A 99 6.94 5.42 11.78
N ALA A 100 5.76 5.06 11.26
CA ALA A 100 4.47 5.28 11.91
C ALA A 100 4.15 4.27 13.02
N ASP A 101 5.00 3.26 13.23
CA ASP A 101 4.69 2.04 13.99
C ASP A 101 3.31 1.42 13.66
N ALA A 102 2.92 1.49 12.40
CA ALA A 102 1.57 1.14 11.97
C ALA A 102 1.40 -0.37 11.69
N PRO A 103 0.21 -0.94 11.95
CA PRO A 103 -0.17 -2.25 11.42
C PRO A 103 -0.39 -2.18 9.90
N ILE A 104 -0.15 -3.30 9.21
CA ILE A 104 -0.29 -3.41 7.75
C ILE A 104 -1.46 -4.31 7.41
N LEU A 105 -2.30 -3.87 6.47
CA LEU A 105 -3.30 -4.70 5.80
C LEU A 105 -2.92 -4.86 4.33
N PHE A 106 -2.93 -6.09 3.85
CA PHE A 106 -2.78 -6.33 2.42
C PHE A 106 -4.13 -6.29 1.73
N VAL A 107 -4.21 -5.53 0.65
CA VAL A 107 -5.39 -5.47 -0.22
C VAL A 107 -5.00 -6.09 -1.55
N THR A 108 -5.67 -7.17 -1.94
CA THR A 108 -5.34 -7.90 -3.17
C THR A 108 -6.60 -8.38 -3.87
N ASP A 109 -6.60 -8.42 -5.19
CA ASP A 109 -7.62 -9.10 -5.98
C ASP A 109 -7.32 -10.59 -6.21
N ASN A 110 -6.13 -11.05 -5.79
CA ASN A 110 -5.70 -12.43 -5.92
C ASN A 110 -4.95 -12.93 -4.68
N LEU A 111 -5.60 -13.79 -3.88
CA LEU A 111 -5.01 -14.37 -2.67
C LEU A 111 -3.77 -15.23 -2.92
N ASP A 112 -3.57 -15.77 -4.13
CA ASP A 112 -2.38 -16.58 -4.43
C ASP A 112 -1.08 -15.78 -4.43
N SER A 113 -1.16 -14.46 -4.61
CA SER A 113 0.01 -13.56 -4.54
C SER A 113 0.56 -13.42 -3.11
N ILE A 114 -0.30 -13.53 -2.09
CA ILE A 114 0.06 -13.18 -0.72
C ILE A 114 1.13 -14.08 -0.10
N PRO A 115 1.07 -15.42 -0.23
CA PRO A 115 2.14 -16.28 0.30
C PRO A 115 3.51 -15.91 -0.27
N GLY A 116 3.58 -15.55 -1.56
CA GLY A 116 4.81 -15.09 -2.20
C GLY A 116 5.29 -13.76 -1.64
N THR A 117 4.40 -12.76 -1.51
CA THR A 117 4.76 -11.47 -0.90
C THR A 117 5.29 -11.65 0.51
N LEU A 118 4.61 -12.46 1.34
CA LEU A 118 5.04 -12.72 2.72
C LEU A 118 6.38 -13.43 2.82
N SER A 119 6.76 -14.27 1.85
CA SER A 119 8.04 -14.99 1.89
C SER A 119 9.25 -14.08 1.67
N TYR A 120 9.06 -12.89 1.10
CA TYR A 120 10.12 -11.88 0.91
C TYR A 120 10.22 -10.86 2.04
N LEU A 121 9.34 -10.95 3.04
CA LEU A 121 9.35 -10.03 4.18
C LEU A 121 10.21 -10.56 5.31
N GLU A 122 10.87 -9.64 6.01
CA GLU A 122 11.54 -9.97 7.26
C GLU A 122 10.52 -10.34 8.34
N GLU A 123 10.97 -11.03 9.39
CA GLU A 123 10.07 -11.50 10.45
C GLU A 123 9.30 -10.36 11.12
N GLU A 124 9.97 -9.22 11.36
CA GLU A 124 9.35 -8.03 11.94
C GLU A 124 8.29 -7.41 11.02
N GLU A 125 8.56 -7.37 9.71
CA GLU A 125 7.60 -6.88 8.71
C GLU A 125 6.39 -7.81 8.64
N ARG A 126 6.60 -9.13 8.67
CA ARG A 126 5.51 -10.12 8.75
C ARG A 126 4.68 -9.96 10.01
N LYS A 127 5.25 -9.58 11.15
CA LYS A 127 4.52 -9.32 12.41
C LYS A 127 3.63 -8.07 12.33
N ARG A 128 4.00 -7.08 11.50
CA ARG A 128 3.19 -5.88 11.24
C ARG A 128 1.96 -6.19 10.39
N VAL A 129 2.03 -7.15 9.48
CA VAL A 129 0.86 -7.59 8.68
C VAL A 129 -0.20 -8.23 9.59
N LYS A 130 -1.36 -7.59 9.71
CA LYS A 130 -2.48 -8.04 10.56
C LYS A 130 -3.55 -8.82 9.80
N GLY A 131 -3.63 -8.67 8.48
CA GLY A 131 -4.59 -9.42 7.70
C GLY A 131 -4.59 -9.05 6.23
N VAL A 132 -5.51 -9.67 5.51
CA VAL A 132 -5.71 -9.51 4.08
C VAL A 132 -7.16 -9.13 3.81
N ILE A 133 -7.39 -8.22 2.88
CA ILE A 133 -8.68 -7.91 2.30
C ILE A 133 -8.65 -8.38 0.85
N LEU A 134 -9.58 -9.27 0.50
CA LEU A 134 -9.79 -9.69 -0.89
C LEU A 134 -10.65 -8.63 -1.58
N ASN A 135 -10.04 -7.84 -2.47
CA ASN A 135 -10.70 -6.77 -3.18
C ASN A 135 -11.19 -7.23 -4.57
N LYS A 136 -12.11 -6.47 -5.16
CA LYS A 136 -12.57 -6.65 -6.55
C LYS A 136 -13.10 -8.06 -6.86
N PHE A 137 -13.65 -8.77 -5.87
CA PHE A 137 -14.16 -10.13 -6.08
C PHE A 137 -15.38 -10.13 -7.01
N ARG A 138 -15.28 -10.86 -8.13
CA ARG A 138 -16.26 -10.84 -9.23
C ARG A 138 -17.48 -11.72 -8.95
N THR A 139 -18.32 -11.31 -8.01
CA THR A 139 -19.59 -12.02 -7.72
C THR A 139 -20.59 -11.91 -8.87
N ASP A 140 -20.55 -10.81 -9.60
CA ASP A 140 -21.37 -10.51 -10.78
C ASP A 140 -21.16 -11.54 -11.89
N GLU A 141 -19.91 -11.89 -12.20
CA GLU A 141 -19.59 -12.90 -13.22
C GLU A 141 -20.15 -14.28 -12.82
N LEU A 142 -20.04 -14.67 -11.54
CA LEU A 142 -20.58 -15.93 -11.03
C LEU A 142 -22.11 -15.99 -11.12
N LEU A 143 -22.79 -14.87 -10.82
CA LEU A 143 -24.24 -14.77 -10.96
C LEU A 143 -24.67 -14.90 -12.43
N CYS A 144 -23.94 -14.28 -13.36
CA CYS A 144 -24.16 -14.42 -14.81
C CYS A 144 -23.98 -15.86 -15.32
N MET A 145 -23.13 -16.65 -14.67
CA MET A 145 -22.98 -18.10 -14.92
C MET A 145 -24.14 -18.94 -14.35
N GLY A 146 -25.13 -18.32 -13.70
CA GLY A 146 -26.28 -19.00 -13.09
C GLY A 146 -25.99 -19.57 -11.70
N ILE A 147 -24.88 -19.20 -11.06
CA ILE A 147 -24.54 -19.66 -9.72
C ILE A 147 -25.36 -18.83 -8.71
N GLU A 148 -26.21 -19.50 -7.93
CA GLU A 148 -27.01 -18.82 -6.92
C GLU A 148 -26.14 -18.19 -5.81
N GLU A 149 -26.59 -17.05 -5.28
CA GLU A 149 -25.90 -16.28 -4.24
C GLU A 149 -25.52 -17.12 -3.00
N LYS A 150 -26.37 -18.09 -2.62
CA LYS A 150 -26.09 -19.00 -1.49
C LYS A 150 -24.83 -19.83 -1.71
N TYR A 151 -24.57 -20.28 -2.95
CA TYR A 151 -23.38 -21.05 -3.29
C TYR A 151 -22.15 -20.16 -3.39
N ILE A 152 -22.30 -18.93 -3.87
CA ILE A 152 -21.23 -17.92 -3.88
C ILE A 152 -20.78 -17.63 -2.44
N LYS A 153 -21.73 -17.36 -1.53
CA LYS A 153 -21.45 -17.13 -0.09
C LYS A 153 -20.74 -18.32 0.55
N PHE A 154 -21.18 -19.55 0.24
CA PHE A 154 -20.52 -20.76 0.73
C PHE A 154 -19.10 -20.91 0.16
N GLY A 155 -18.91 -20.66 -1.15
CA GLY A 155 -17.62 -20.67 -1.82
C GLY A 155 -16.64 -19.65 -1.22
N ILE A 156 -17.09 -18.43 -0.96
CA ILE A 156 -16.31 -17.38 -0.29
C ILE A 156 -15.88 -17.84 1.10
N LYS A 157 -16.78 -18.40 1.93
CA LYS A 157 -16.41 -18.92 3.26
C LYS A 157 -15.34 -20.01 3.18
N ARG A 158 -15.46 -20.92 2.22
CA ARG A 158 -14.46 -21.98 2.00
C ARG A 158 -13.12 -21.40 1.55
N LEU A 159 -13.15 -20.47 0.59
CA LEU A 159 -11.97 -19.76 0.09
C LEU A 159 -11.24 -19.04 1.22
N ILE A 160 -11.96 -18.28 2.04
CA ILE A 160 -11.41 -17.62 3.24
C ILE A 160 -10.73 -18.64 4.15
N SER A 161 -11.42 -19.73 4.51
CA SER A 161 -10.88 -20.76 5.41
C SER A 161 -9.58 -21.40 4.88
N VAL A 162 -9.54 -21.73 3.57
CA VAL A 162 -8.37 -22.34 2.94
C VAL A 162 -7.19 -21.38 2.93
N TYR A 163 -7.41 -20.15 2.48
CA TYR A 163 -6.31 -19.19 2.34
C TYR A 163 -5.82 -18.64 3.67
N GLN A 164 -6.68 -18.45 4.69
CA GLN A 164 -6.22 -18.09 6.03
C GLN A 164 -5.20 -19.11 6.56
N LYS A 165 -5.47 -20.41 6.37
CA LYS A 165 -4.54 -21.47 6.76
C LYS A 165 -3.25 -21.44 5.95
N LYS A 166 -3.33 -21.19 4.63
CA LYS A 166 -2.17 -21.14 3.72
C LYS A 166 -1.28 -19.92 3.99
N ILE A 167 -1.89 -18.77 4.27
CA ILE A 167 -1.24 -17.48 4.45
C ILE A 167 -0.71 -17.32 5.89
N GLY A 168 -1.39 -17.94 6.87
CA GLY A 168 -1.10 -17.73 8.30
C GLY A 168 -1.52 -16.34 8.79
N LYS A 169 -2.47 -15.68 8.09
CA LYS A 169 -3.06 -14.39 8.42
C LYS A 169 -4.56 -14.45 8.17
N ASP A 170 -5.32 -13.64 8.91
CA ASP A 170 -6.77 -13.55 8.73
C ASP A 170 -7.13 -12.85 7.41
N ILE A 171 -8.21 -13.32 6.79
CA ILE A 171 -8.85 -12.59 5.68
C ILE A 171 -10.00 -11.81 6.31
N LEU A 172 -9.77 -10.51 6.47
CA LEU A 172 -10.63 -9.61 7.24
C LEU A 172 -11.92 -9.26 6.50
N GLY A 173 -11.93 -9.39 5.17
CA GLY A 173 -13.10 -9.08 4.37
C GLY A 173 -12.93 -9.42 2.90
N VAL A 174 -14.07 -9.48 2.21
CA VAL A 174 -14.17 -9.62 0.76
C VAL A 174 -14.99 -8.45 0.24
N ILE A 175 -14.37 -7.62 -0.61
CA ILE A 175 -15.01 -6.49 -1.27
C ILE A 175 -15.39 -6.96 -2.68
N PRO A 176 -16.69 -6.93 -3.03
CA PRO A 176 -17.12 -7.29 -4.37
C PRO A 176 -16.61 -6.27 -5.39
N TYR A 177 -16.58 -6.65 -6.66
CA TYR A 177 -16.35 -5.69 -7.72
C TYR A 177 -17.55 -4.76 -7.86
N LEU A 178 -17.33 -3.48 -7.59
CA LEU A 178 -18.34 -2.44 -7.70
C LEU A 178 -18.11 -1.66 -8.99
N LEU A 179 -18.87 -1.99 -10.04
CA LEU A 179 -18.75 -1.36 -11.36
C LEU A 179 -18.95 0.16 -11.31
N GLU A 180 -19.77 0.64 -10.38
CA GLU A 180 -20.04 2.07 -10.17
C GLU A 180 -18.79 2.83 -9.70
N LEU A 181 -17.96 2.19 -8.87
CA LEU A 181 -16.72 2.82 -8.38
C LEU A 181 -15.65 2.92 -9.47
N ALA A 182 -15.69 2.04 -10.48
CA ALA A 182 -14.75 2.10 -11.60
C ALA A 182 -14.93 3.34 -12.49
N LYS A 183 -16.03 4.09 -12.31
CA LYS A 183 -16.32 5.33 -13.03
C LYS A 183 -15.93 6.59 -12.26
N LEU A 184 -15.51 6.44 -11.00
CA LEU A 184 -15.02 7.57 -10.22
C LEU A 184 -13.71 8.07 -10.83
N PRO A 185 -13.45 9.39 -10.80
CA PRO A 185 -12.14 9.91 -11.16
C PRO A 185 -11.08 9.29 -10.24
N ASP A 186 -9.83 9.26 -10.71
CA ASP A 186 -8.70 8.98 -9.83
C ASP A 186 -8.81 9.88 -8.58
N LEU A 187 -8.46 9.35 -7.41
CA LEU A 187 -8.52 10.07 -6.15
C LEU A 187 -7.58 11.29 -6.21
N ASP A 188 -8.10 12.42 -6.67
CA ASP A 188 -7.56 13.72 -6.31
C ASP A 188 -7.73 13.87 -4.78
N PRO A 189 -6.76 14.49 -4.08
CA PRO A 189 -6.86 14.69 -2.65
C PRO A 189 -8.19 15.38 -2.34
N LEU A 190 -9.07 14.66 -1.63
CA LEU A 190 -10.34 15.21 -1.19
C LEU A 190 -10.06 16.49 -0.40
N ILE A 191 -10.82 17.55 -0.68
CA ILE A 191 -10.74 18.79 0.08
C ILE A 191 -11.04 18.44 1.54
N PRO A 192 -10.17 18.81 2.49
CA PRO A 192 -10.39 18.53 3.91
C PRO A 192 -11.77 19.02 4.33
N SER A 193 -12.55 18.13 4.94
CA SER A 193 -13.81 18.48 5.58
C SER A 193 -13.59 18.62 7.09
N PRO A 194 -14.45 19.37 7.81
CA PRO A 194 -14.34 19.48 9.26
C PRO A 194 -14.32 18.10 9.91
N LYS A 195 -13.48 17.94 10.95
CA LYS A 195 -13.37 16.69 11.73
C LYS A 195 -14.76 16.23 12.19
N ILE A 196 -15.14 15.02 11.78
CA ILE A 196 -16.35 14.36 12.28
C ILE A 196 -16.01 13.75 13.65
N PRO A 197 -16.68 14.15 14.74
CA PRO A 197 -16.44 13.59 16.07
C PRO A 197 -16.51 12.06 16.11
N LEU A 198 -15.57 11.42 16.82
CA LEU A 198 -15.44 9.95 16.89
C LEU A 198 -16.71 9.24 17.39
N ASN A 199 -17.43 9.88 18.32
CA ASN A 199 -18.69 9.38 18.88
C ASN A 199 -19.83 9.22 17.85
N ILE A 200 -19.69 9.80 16.65
CA ILE A 200 -20.61 9.58 15.53
C ILE A 200 -20.34 8.22 14.88
N TRP A 201 -19.08 7.78 14.82
CA TRP A 201 -18.66 6.52 14.21
C TRP A 201 -18.92 5.30 15.11
N GLU A 202 -18.89 5.47 16.42
CA GLU A 202 -19.13 4.40 17.41
C GLU A 202 -20.59 3.90 17.45
N LYS A 203 -21.51 4.55 16.72
CA LYS A 203 -22.96 4.25 16.75
C LYS A 203 -23.47 3.35 15.60
N GLN A 204 -22.60 2.67 14.86
CA GLN A 204 -23.03 1.75 13.79
C GLN A 204 -22.69 0.29 14.08
#